data_AF-A0A4Q5QP60-F1
#
_entry.id   AF-A0A4Q5QP60-F1
#
_cell.length_a   1.000
_cell.length_b   1.000
_cell.length_c   1.000
_cell.angle_alpha   90.00
_cell.angle_beta   90.00
_cell.angle_gamma   90.00
#
_symmetry.space_group_name_H-M   'P 1'
#
loop_
_entity.id
_entity.type
_entity.pdbx_description
1 polymer ?
#
loop_
_entity_poly.entity_id
_entity_poly.type
_entity_poly.pdbx_seq_one_letter_code
_entity_poly.pdbx_strand_id
1 'polypeptide(L)'
;MKGSVKKSIVTRVRLAFLGVAVFSGAIAWKISHIQYQEGSKWRALEQERRISYQSVPATRGNIFANDGKSIMATSLPFYRVAWDPGVVDKAMFRQGIDSLAWHLAHFFGDRSKEEYKRR
;
A
#
# COMPACT_ATOMS: atom_id res chain seq x y z
N MET A 1 17.82 -38.92 -55.62
CA MET A 1 17.68 -37.49 -55.20
C MET A 1 16.89 -37.28 -53.88
N LYS A 2 16.92 -38.22 -52.90
CA LYS A 2 16.14 -38.12 -51.63
C LYS A 2 16.90 -37.57 -50.42
N GLY A 3 18.23 -37.43 -50.49
CA GLY A 3 19.08 -37.03 -49.35
C GLY A 3 19.12 -35.53 -49.04
N SER A 4 18.93 -34.67 -50.05
CA SER A 4 18.98 -33.21 -49.89
C SER A 4 17.82 -32.67 -49.05
N VAL A 5 16.60 -33.14 -49.32
CA VAL A 5 15.36 -32.68 -48.64
C VAL A 5 15.36 -33.02 -47.15
N LYS A 6 15.83 -34.22 -46.77
CA LYS A 6 15.96 -34.60 -45.35
C LYS A 6 16.99 -33.73 -44.63
N LYS A 7 18.14 -33.44 -45.25
CA LYS A 7 19.15 -32.52 -44.69
C LYS A 7 18.58 -31.12 -44.49
N SER A 8 17.85 -30.55 -45.46
CA SER A 8 17.27 -29.21 -45.31
C SER A 8 16.23 -29.13 -44.19
N ILE A 9 15.42 -30.18 -44.01
CA ILE A 9 14.44 -30.26 -42.92
C ILE A 9 15.16 -30.31 -41.57
N VAL A 10 16.15 -31.20 -41.42
CA VAL A 10 16.91 -31.34 -40.17
C VAL A 10 17.66 -30.07 -39.80
N THR A 11 18.24 -29.36 -40.78
CA THR A 11 18.94 -28.09 -40.53
C THR A 11 17.98 -27.00 -40.04
N ARG A 12 16.78 -26.87 -40.64
CA ARG A 12 15.78 -25.90 -40.16
C ARG A 12 15.28 -26.21 -38.75
N VAL A 13 15.04 -27.48 -38.46
CA VAL A 13 14.63 -27.92 -37.13
C VAL A 13 15.72 -27.61 -36.11
N ARG A 14 16.99 -27.92 -36.40
CA ARG A 14 18.11 -27.55 -35.52
C ARG A 14 18.24 -26.04 -35.30
N LEU A 15 18.03 -25.23 -36.34
CA LEU A 15 18.05 -23.77 -36.22
C LEU A 15 16.90 -23.26 -35.33
N ALA A 16 15.70 -23.83 -35.47
CA ALA A 16 14.56 -23.50 -34.63
C ALA A 16 14.81 -23.90 -33.16
N PHE A 17 15.35 -25.10 -32.90
CA PHE A 17 15.72 -25.54 -31.56
C PHE A 17 16.83 -24.68 -30.94
N LEU A 18 17.80 -24.24 -31.74
CA LEU A 18 18.83 -23.30 -31.28
C LEU A 18 18.20 -21.97 -30.85
N GLY A 19 17.26 -21.44 -31.64
CA GLY A 19 16.53 -20.23 -31.29
C GLY A 19 15.76 -20.35 -29.97
N VAL A 20 15.05 -21.46 -29.78
CA VAL A 20 14.35 -21.76 -28.52
C VAL A 20 15.32 -21.90 -27.35
N ALA A 21 16.46 -22.57 -27.54
CA ALA A 21 17.47 -22.73 -26.49
C ALA A 21 18.06 -21.38 -26.04
N VAL A 22 18.38 -20.49 -26.98
CA VAL A 22 18.87 -19.14 -26.68
C VAL A 22 17.81 -18.33 -25.94
N PHE A 23 16.55 -18.39 -26.37
CA PHE A 23 15.45 -17.68 -25.72
C PHE A 23 15.22 -18.17 -24.27
N SER A 24 15.23 -19.48 -24.05
CA SER A 24 15.16 -20.07 -22.71
C SER A 24 16.33 -19.64 -21.82
N GLY A 25 17.54 -19.54 -22.39
CA GLY A 25 18.72 -19.00 -21.68
C GLY A 25 18.53 -17.54 -21.26
N ALA A 26 17.94 -16.70 -22.13
CA ALA A 26 17.64 -15.31 -21.81
C ALA A 26 16.61 -15.17 -20.67
N ILE A 27 15.59 -16.04 -20.65
CA ILE A 27 14.62 -16.09 -19.55
C ILE A 27 15.32 -16.46 -18.23
N ALA A 28 16.13 -17.52 -18.22
CA ALA A 28 16.85 -17.95 -17.03
C ALA A 28 17.79 -16.85 -16.50
N TRP A 29 18.50 -16.15 -17.40
CA TRP A 29 19.32 -15.01 -17.03
C TRP A 29 18.51 -13.87 -16.42
N LYS A 30 17.35 -13.53 -17.00
CA LYS A 30 16.48 -12.47 -16.47
C LYS A 30 15.92 -12.83 -15.08
N ILE A 31 15.54 -14.09 -14.87
CA ILE A 31 15.11 -14.59 -13.56
C ILE A 31 16.22 -14.43 -12.53
N SER A 32 17.45 -14.88 -12.84
CA SER A 32 18.60 -14.72 -11.95
C SER A 32 18.88 -13.25 -11.66
N HIS A 33 18.84 -12.37 -12.67
CA HIS A 33 19.04 -10.94 -12.47
C HIS A 33 18.02 -10.34 -11.49
N ILE A 34 16.73 -10.66 -11.65
CA ILE A 34 15.67 -10.19 -10.74
C ILE A 34 15.88 -10.75 -9.31
N GLN A 35 16.23 -12.03 -9.17
CA GLN A 35 16.41 -12.65 -7.86
C GLN A 35 17.66 -12.13 -7.11
N TYR A 36 18.77 -11.88 -7.80
CA TYR A 36 20.02 -11.46 -7.14
C TYR A 36 20.22 -9.94 -7.07
N GLN A 37 19.87 -9.18 -8.12
CA GLN A 37 20.07 -7.72 -8.13
C GLN A 37 18.88 -6.97 -7.54
N GLU A 38 17.66 -7.40 -7.84
CA GLU A 38 16.45 -6.77 -7.30
C GLU A 38 15.88 -7.51 -6.08
N GLY A 39 16.43 -8.67 -5.72
CA GLY A 39 15.89 -9.49 -4.64
C GLY A 39 15.92 -8.80 -3.27
N SER A 40 16.82 -7.84 -3.04
CA SER A 40 16.80 -7.02 -1.82
C SER A 40 15.59 -6.09 -1.78
N LYS A 41 15.26 -5.44 -2.91
CA LYS A 41 14.08 -4.58 -3.08
C LYS A 41 12.79 -5.37 -2.87
N TRP A 42 12.68 -6.55 -3.46
CA TRP A 42 11.48 -7.39 -3.35
C TRP A 42 11.32 -8.02 -1.95
N ARG A 43 12.42 -8.42 -1.30
CA ARG A 43 12.39 -8.88 0.11
C ARG A 43 12.06 -7.77 1.10
N ALA A 44 12.52 -6.54 0.86
CA ALA A 44 12.13 -5.39 1.66
C ALA A 44 10.62 -5.09 1.53
N LEU A 45 10.08 -5.19 0.31
CA LEU A 45 8.65 -4.99 0.06
C LEU A 45 7.76 -6.11 0.65
N GLU A 46 8.30 -7.33 0.78
CA GLU A 46 7.62 -8.42 1.49
C GLU A 46 7.49 -8.15 2.98
N GLN A 47 8.53 -7.57 3.62
CA GLN A 47 8.47 -7.21 5.04
C GLN A 47 7.37 -6.18 5.37
N GLU A 48 7.06 -5.27 4.45
CA GLU A 48 5.97 -4.30 4.63
C GLU A 48 4.59 -4.93 4.48
N ARG A 49 4.46 -5.99 3.67
CA ARG A 49 3.21 -6.72 3.45
C ARG A 49 2.97 -7.84 4.46
N ARG A 50 3.55 -7.73 5.65
CA ARG A 50 3.32 -8.70 6.74
C ARG A 50 1.88 -8.56 7.23
N ILE A 51 1.16 -9.68 7.28
CA ILE A 51 -0.14 -9.76 7.96
C ILE A 51 0.04 -9.21 9.38
N SER A 52 -0.58 -8.07 9.64
CA SER A 52 -0.57 -7.45 10.95
C SER A 52 -1.70 -8.05 11.77
N TYR A 53 -1.34 -8.94 12.70
CA TYR A 53 -2.30 -9.44 13.67
C TYR A 53 -2.61 -8.31 14.66
N GLN A 54 -3.77 -7.69 14.51
CA GLN A 54 -4.30 -6.75 15.47
C GLN A 54 -5.24 -7.50 16.42
N SER A 55 -4.99 -7.41 17.72
CA SER A 55 -5.91 -7.93 18.72
C SER A 55 -7.19 -7.10 18.70
N VAL A 56 -8.33 -7.75 18.42
CA VAL A 56 -9.64 -7.10 18.54
C VAL A 56 -10.07 -7.22 20.02
N PRO A 57 -10.21 -6.10 20.75
CA PRO A 57 -10.65 -6.16 22.14
C PRO A 57 -12.09 -6.67 22.20
N ALA A 58 -12.41 -7.42 23.25
CA ALA A 58 -13.78 -7.87 23.48
C ALA A 58 -14.70 -6.69 23.81
N THR A 59 -15.93 -6.71 23.30
CA THR A 59 -16.95 -5.72 23.65
C THR A 59 -17.29 -5.82 25.13
N ARG A 60 -17.19 -4.70 25.86
CA ARG A 60 -17.59 -4.64 27.27
C ARG A 60 -19.11 -4.85 27.39
N GLY A 61 -19.53 -5.64 28.38
CA GLY A 61 -20.95 -5.82 28.71
C GLY A 61 -21.62 -4.52 29.21
N ASN A 62 -22.95 -4.52 29.14
CA ASN A 62 -23.78 -3.42 29.64
C ASN A 62 -24.10 -3.60 31.14
N ILE A 63 -24.22 -2.50 31.88
CA ILE A 63 -24.72 -2.48 33.26
C ILE A 63 -26.16 -1.96 33.25
N PHE A 64 -27.07 -2.75 33.82
CA PHE A 64 -28.50 -2.43 33.93
C PHE A 64 -28.89 -2.07 35.37
N ALA A 65 -29.94 -1.28 35.52
CA ALA A 65 -30.58 -1.06 36.80
C ALA A 65 -31.30 -2.33 37.31
N ASN A 66 -31.82 -2.29 38.54
CA ASN A 66 -32.57 -3.39 39.15
C ASN A 66 -33.86 -3.78 38.39
N ASP A 67 -34.35 -2.92 37.49
CA ASP A 67 -35.50 -3.17 36.62
C ASP A 67 -35.17 -4.05 35.39
N GLY A 68 -33.89 -4.34 35.14
CA GLY A 68 -33.41 -5.12 34.02
C GLY A 68 -33.57 -4.47 32.63
N LYS A 69 -34.01 -3.21 32.56
CA LYS A 69 -34.33 -2.51 31.30
C LYS A 69 -33.55 -1.20 31.14
N SER A 70 -33.33 -0.49 32.24
CA SER A 70 -32.66 0.81 32.21
C SER A 70 -31.14 0.62 32.12
N ILE A 71 -30.53 1.16 31.06
CA ILE A 71 -29.07 1.10 30.86
C ILE A 71 -28.41 2.20 31.68
N MET A 72 -27.52 1.80 32.60
CA MET A 72 -26.72 2.73 33.40
C MET A 72 -25.33 2.96 32.79
N ALA A 73 -24.75 1.93 32.16
CA ALA A 73 -23.47 2.06 31.45
C ALA A 73 -23.42 1.12 30.24
N THR A 74 -23.04 1.68 29.09
CA THR A 74 -22.81 0.94 27.83
C THR A 74 -21.61 1.52 27.09
N SER A 75 -21.02 0.75 26.18
CA SER A 75 -19.90 1.19 25.33
C SER A 75 -20.43 1.45 23.93
N LEU A 76 -20.44 2.71 23.50
CA LEU A 76 -20.86 3.09 22.16
C LEU A 76 -19.62 3.38 21.29
N PRO A 77 -19.64 3.00 20.00
CA PRO A 77 -18.59 3.39 19.08
C PRO A 77 -18.65 4.91 18.84
N PHE A 78 -17.49 5.56 18.87
CA PHE A 78 -17.35 6.97 18.51
C PHE A 78 -16.62 7.08 17.18
N TYR A 79 -17.14 7.94 16.31
CA TYR A 79 -16.45 8.32 15.08
C TYR A 79 -15.60 9.55 15.35
N ARG A 80 -14.34 9.50 14.93
CA ARG A 80 -13.45 10.66 14.93
C ARG A 80 -13.16 11.03 13.49
N VAL A 81 -13.47 12.27 13.13
CA VAL A 81 -12.99 12.86 11.89
C VAL A 81 -11.55 13.32 12.13
N ALA A 82 -10.64 12.83 11.31
CA ALA A 82 -9.24 13.27 11.30
C ALA A 82 -8.91 13.85 9.92
N TRP A 83 -8.07 14.87 9.90
CA TRP A 83 -7.58 15.48 8.68
C TRP A 83 -6.08 15.25 8.57
N ASP A 84 -5.63 14.78 7.40
CA ASP A 84 -4.21 14.60 7.07
C ASP A 84 -3.77 15.64 6.03
N PRO A 85 -3.01 16.68 6.43
CA PRO A 85 -2.50 17.69 5.51
C PRO A 85 -1.29 17.23 4.68
N GLY A 86 -0.71 16.05 4.97
CA GLY A 86 0.54 15.59 4.35
C GLY A 86 0.44 15.22 2.86
N VAL A 87 -0.78 15.02 2.36
CA VAL A 87 -1.04 14.63 0.96
C VAL A 87 -1.09 15.83 0.01
N VAL A 88 -1.31 17.04 0.53
CA VAL A 88 -1.51 18.24 -0.28
C VAL A 88 -0.17 18.77 -0.82
N ASP A 89 -0.17 19.25 -2.06
CA ASP A 89 0.99 19.92 -2.64
C ASP A 89 1.44 21.12 -1.77
N LYS A 90 2.75 21.27 -1.58
CA LYS A 90 3.31 22.29 -0.69
C LYS A 90 2.99 23.71 -1.14
N ALA A 91 2.91 23.97 -2.44
CA ALA A 91 2.60 25.31 -2.95
C ALA A 91 1.13 25.63 -2.70
N MET A 92 0.22 24.69 -2.99
CA MET A 92 -1.21 24.83 -2.69
C MET A 92 -1.44 25.05 -1.18
N PHE A 93 -0.82 24.23 -0.33
CA PHE A 93 -0.98 24.33 1.11
C PHE A 93 -0.52 25.69 1.64
N ARG A 94 0.64 26.19 1.20
CA ARG A 94 1.17 27.51 1.61
C ARG A 94 0.29 28.66 1.18
N GLN A 95 -0.36 28.56 0.03
CA GLN A 95 -1.30 29.59 -0.44
C GLN A 95 -2.57 29.64 0.42
N GLY A 96 -3.08 28.47 0.86
CA GLY A 96 -4.32 28.37 1.63
C GLY A 96 -4.17 28.44 3.15
N ILE A 97 -2.95 28.33 3.70
CA ILE A 97 -2.71 28.17 5.15
C ILE A 97 -3.26 29.33 5.98
N ASP A 98 -3.23 30.55 5.45
CA ASP A 98 -3.69 31.73 6.18
C ASP A 98 -5.22 31.71 6.40
N SER A 99 -5.97 31.43 5.34
CA SER A 99 -7.42 31.27 5.40
C SER A 99 -7.79 30.07 6.27
N LEU A 100 -7.13 28.94 6.09
CA LEU A 100 -7.38 27.75 6.89
C LEU A 100 -7.17 28.02 8.39
N ALA A 101 -6.05 28.64 8.77
CA ALA A 101 -5.75 28.97 10.16
C ALA A 101 -6.80 29.91 10.77
N TRP A 102 -7.32 30.85 9.99
CA TRP A 102 -8.41 31.73 10.42
C TRP A 102 -9.71 30.96 10.68
N HIS A 103 -10.10 30.06 9.77
CA HIS A 103 -11.33 29.25 9.91
C HIS A 103 -11.23 28.29 11.10
N LEU A 104 -10.06 27.66 11.32
CA LEU A 104 -9.83 26.77 12.46
C LEU A 104 -9.90 27.53 13.78
N ALA A 105 -9.24 28.68 13.88
CA ALA A 105 -9.30 29.53 15.08
C ALA A 105 -10.73 29.98 15.39
N HIS A 106 -11.50 30.36 14.35
CA HIS A 106 -12.88 30.79 14.52
C HIS A 106 -13.84 29.65 14.91
N PHE A 107 -13.65 28.46 14.32
CA PHE A 107 -14.52 27.31 14.58
C PHE A 107 -14.26 26.68 15.96
N PHE A 108 -12.99 26.43 16.32
CA PHE A 108 -12.64 25.74 17.56
C PHE A 108 -12.52 26.69 18.76
N GLY A 109 -12.10 27.93 18.55
CA GLY A 109 -11.98 28.94 19.62
C GLY A 109 -10.96 28.60 20.70
N ASP A 110 -10.14 27.57 20.53
CA ASP A 110 -9.15 27.09 21.50
C ASP A 110 -7.77 27.74 21.31
N ARG A 111 -7.48 28.27 20.11
CA ARG A 111 -6.18 28.85 19.75
C ARG A 111 -6.30 30.03 18.80
N SER A 112 -5.26 30.85 18.78
CA SER A 112 -5.14 31.97 17.85
C SER A 112 -4.78 31.51 16.43
N LYS A 113 -5.14 32.32 15.42
CA LYS A 113 -4.77 32.10 14.01
C LYS A 113 -3.26 31.85 13.84
N GLU A 114 -2.42 32.67 14.48
CA GLU A 114 -0.96 32.55 14.36
C GLU A 114 -0.43 31.23 14.95
N GLU A 115 -1.08 30.72 16.00
CA GLU A 115 -0.72 29.42 16.56
C GLU A 115 -1.07 28.27 15.61
N TYR A 116 -2.22 28.34 14.94
CA TYR A 116 -2.60 27.37 13.91
C TYR A 116 -1.69 27.41 12.68
N LYS A 117 -1.21 28.59 12.29
CA LYS A 117 -0.34 28.77 11.11
C LYS A 117 1.08 28.26 11.33
N ARG A 118 1.55 28.25 12.57
CA ARG A 118 2.93 27.87 12.94
C ARG A 118 3.14 26.36 13.08
N ARG A 119 2.09 25.61 13.40
CA ARG A 119 2.12 24.16 13.57
C ARG A 119 1.91 23.45 12.24
#